data_AF-A0A7V3DXA3-F1
#
_entry.id   AF-A0A7V3DXA3-F1
#
_cell.length_a   1.000
_cell.length_b   1.000
_cell.length_c   1.000
_cell.angle_alpha   90.00
_cell.angle_beta   90.00
_cell.angle_gamma   90.00
#
_symmetry.space_group_name_H-M   'P 1'
#
loop_
_entity.id
_entity.type
_entity.pdbx_description
1 polymer ?
#
loop_
_entity_poly.entity_id
_entity_poly.type
_entity_poly.pdbx_seq_one_letter_code
_entity_poly.pdbx_strand_id
1 'polypeptide(L)'
;MKSTAALAATVTDDGLPTTPGAVTVTWSKVSGPGTVTFANPAAASTTASFSTAGTYVLRLTAADGALSTTDDVVVTVSPANTAPVVNAGPDQTVTLPATAALAAQRDCDLADVPLDDLRALLRRHGAIVPTPT
;
A
#
# COMPACT_ATOMS: atom_id res chain seq x y z
N MET A 1 1.34 -1.90 10.80
CA MET A 1 0.02 -1.66 11.45
C MET A 1 -1.05 -1.96 10.42
N LYS A 2 -2.16 -2.62 10.79
CA LYS A 2 -3.28 -2.84 9.86
C LYS A 2 -4.11 -1.56 9.81
N SER A 3 -4.39 -1.03 8.62
CA SER A 3 -5.33 0.08 8.46
C SER A 3 -6.76 -0.45 8.61
N THR A 4 -7.62 0.31 9.29
CA THR A 4 -9.02 -0.07 9.52
C THR A 4 -9.98 1.04 9.09
N ALA A 5 -11.18 0.64 8.70
CA ALA A 5 -12.29 1.55 8.42
C ALA A 5 -13.56 1.05 9.15
N ALA A 6 -14.28 1.98 9.76
CA ALA A 6 -15.62 1.70 10.27
C ALA A 6 -16.62 1.79 9.11
N LEU A 7 -17.43 0.75 8.96
CA LEU A 7 -18.51 0.67 7.99
C LEU A 7 -19.83 0.78 8.76
N ALA A 8 -20.71 1.67 8.31
CA ALA A 8 -22.04 1.84 8.86
C ALA A 8 -23.03 1.91 7.71
N ALA A 9 -23.90 0.91 7.62
CA ALA A 9 -24.96 0.85 6.62
C ALA A 9 -26.33 0.83 7.27
N THR A 10 -27.32 1.30 6.50
CA THR A 10 -28.74 1.22 6.83
C THR A 10 -29.43 0.35 5.79
N VAL A 11 -30.25 -0.59 6.26
CA VAL A 11 -31.07 -1.43 5.39
C VAL A 11 -32.53 -1.20 5.77
N THR A 12 -33.35 -0.91 4.77
CA THR A 12 -34.79 -0.71 4.93
C THR A 12 -35.50 -1.82 4.16
N ASP A 13 -36.51 -2.39 4.79
CA ASP A 13 -37.33 -3.48 4.27
C ASP A 13 -38.80 -3.10 4.45
N ASP A 14 -39.65 -3.52 3.52
CA ASP A 14 -41.09 -3.22 3.57
C ASP A 14 -41.86 -4.17 4.52
N GLY A 15 -41.17 -5.13 5.13
CA GLY A 15 -41.71 -6.12 6.05
C GLY A 15 -42.16 -7.42 5.36
N LEU A 16 -41.83 -7.60 4.07
CA LEU A 16 -42.18 -8.80 3.30
C LEU A 16 -40.92 -9.54 2.79
N PRO A 17 -40.93 -10.88 2.68
CA PRO A 17 -42.01 -11.79 3.09
C PRO A 17 -42.07 -11.93 4.62
N THR A 18 -43.27 -12.00 5.22
CA THR A 18 -43.43 -12.12 6.69
C THR A 18 -42.91 -13.43 7.29
N THR A 19 -42.67 -14.45 6.46
CA THR A 19 -42.07 -15.71 6.85
C THR A 19 -41.00 -16.09 5.82
N PRO A 20 -39.69 -16.06 6.16
CA PRO A 20 -39.12 -15.91 7.50
C PRO A 20 -39.09 -14.48 8.07
N GLY A 21 -39.39 -13.42 7.31
CA GLY A 21 -39.47 -12.03 7.81
C GLY A 21 -38.14 -11.40 8.24
N ALA A 22 -37.03 -12.11 8.09
CA ALA A 22 -35.73 -11.69 8.57
C ALA A 22 -34.86 -11.21 7.42
N VAL A 23 -34.43 -9.94 7.51
CA VAL A 23 -33.43 -9.37 6.61
C VAL A 23 -32.04 -9.81 7.08
N THR A 24 -31.28 -10.38 6.16
CA THR A 24 -29.87 -10.71 6.34
C THR A 24 -29.00 -9.73 5.58
N VAL A 25 -27.81 -9.46 6.11
CA VAL A 25 -26.82 -8.62 5.45
C VAL A 25 -25.48 -9.33 5.41
N THR A 26 -24.66 -9.07 4.38
CA THR A 26 -23.31 -9.62 4.29
C THR A 26 -22.38 -8.66 3.56
N TRP A 27 -21.26 -8.34 4.20
CA TRP A 27 -20.15 -7.61 3.61
C TRP A 27 -19.19 -8.53 2.85
N SER A 28 -18.72 -8.07 1.70
CA SER A 28 -17.69 -8.75 0.91
C SER A 28 -16.73 -7.77 0.24
N LYS A 29 -15.57 -8.26 -0.18
CA LYS A 29 -14.63 -7.51 -1.03
C LYS A 29 -14.92 -7.84 -2.49
N VAL A 30 -15.23 -6.82 -3.29
CA VAL A 30 -15.40 -6.95 -4.76
C VAL A 30 -14.04 -6.86 -5.44
N SER A 31 -13.24 -5.84 -5.10
CA SER A 31 -11.92 -5.62 -5.68
C SER A 31 -10.96 -4.94 -4.71
N GLY A 32 -9.67 -4.98 -5.04
CA GLY A 32 -8.61 -4.30 -4.31
C GLY A 32 -7.36 -5.15 -4.11
N PRO A 33 -6.19 -4.51 -3.89
CA PRO A 33 -4.87 -5.13 -4.03
C PRO A 33 -4.47 -6.08 -2.88
N GLY A 34 -5.23 -6.10 -1.78
CA GLY A 34 -4.92 -6.90 -0.61
C GLY A 34 -6.13 -7.63 -0.03
N THR A 35 -5.93 -8.29 1.10
CA THR A 35 -7.00 -8.95 1.86
C THR A 35 -7.77 -7.93 2.66
N VAL A 36 -9.10 -8.10 2.70
CA VAL A 36 -10.01 -7.37 3.60
C VAL A 36 -10.57 -8.36 4.60
N THR A 37 -10.47 -8.03 5.89
CA THR A 37 -11.05 -8.82 6.97
C THR A 37 -12.11 -7.99 7.68
N PHE A 38 -13.34 -8.51 7.72
CA PHE A 38 -14.44 -7.89 8.45
C PHE A 38 -14.52 -8.47 9.87
N ALA A 39 -14.69 -7.62 10.88
CA ALA A 39 -14.86 -8.07 12.27
C ALA A 39 -16.13 -8.94 12.42
N ASN A 40 -17.22 -8.49 11.79
CA ASN A 40 -18.42 -9.29 11.56
C ASN A 40 -18.98 -8.94 10.16
N PRO A 41 -18.85 -9.82 9.16
CA PRO A 41 -19.39 -9.54 7.83
C PRO A 41 -20.92 -9.55 7.82
N ALA A 42 -21.60 -10.18 8.77
CA ALA A 42 -23.06 -10.27 8.84
C ALA A 42 -23.73 -9.13 9.62
N ALA A 43 -22.98 -8.08 9.99
CA ALA A 43 -23.51 -6.89 10.66
C ALA A 43 -23.46 -5.67 9.73
N ALA A 44 -24.54 -4.90 9.69
CA ALA A 44 -24.61 -3.66 8.91
C ALA A 44 -23.60 -2.61 9.39
N SER A 45 -23.30 -2.60 10.69
CA SER A 45 -22.20 -1.83 11.29
C SER A 45 -21.06 -2.77 11.68
N THR A 46 -19.88 -2.56 11.11
CA THR A 46 -18.71 -3.44 11.30
C THR A 46 -17.41 -2.71 11.03
N THR A 47 -16.28 -3.34 11.36
CA THR A 47 -14.94 -2.81 11.06
C THR A 47 -14.29 -3.67 9.98
N ALA A 48 -13.81 -3.03 8.91
CA ALA A 48 -12.98 -3.65 7.89
C ALA A 48 -11.49 -3.36 8.14
N SER A 49 -10.64 -4.38 8.01
CA SER A 49 -9.18 -4.28 8.12
C SER A 49 -8.51 -4.63 6.80
N PHE A 50 -7.49 -3.88 6.42
CA PHE A 50 -6.83 -3.99 5.10
C PHE A 50 -5.36 -4.41 5.26
N SER A 51 -4.89 -5.32 4.40
CA SER A 51 -3.50 -5.78 4.42
C SER A 51 -2.52 -4.88 3.66
N THR A 52 -3.01 -4.10 2.70
CA THR A 52 -2.19 -3.39 1.72
C THR A 52 -2.79 -2.01 1.44
N ALA A 53 -1.93 -1.02 1.14
CA ALA A 53 -2.39 0.27 0.64
C ALA A 53 -2.98 0.14 -0.77
N GLY A 54 -3.97 0.97 -1.09
CA GLY A 54 -4.63 1.05 -2.38
C GLY A 54 -6.14 1.25 -2.27
N THR A 55 -6.81 1.22 -3.41
CA THR A 55 -8.26 1.41 -3.50
C THR A 55 -8.98 0.06 -3.50
N TYR A 56 -10.03 -0.03 -2.70
CA TYR A 56 -10.88 -1.20 -2.53
C TYR A 56 -12.32 -0.86 -2.87
N VAL A 57 -13.05 -1.84 -3.41
CA VAL A 57 -14.51 -1.80 -3.52
C VAL A 57 -15.06 -2.88 -2.61
N LEU A 58 -15.86 -2.48 -1.62
CA LEU A 58 -16.55 -3.36 -0.69
C LEU A 58 -18.04 -3.34 -1.01
N ARG A 59 -18.71 -4.49 -0.89
CA ARG A 59 -20.13 -4.65 -1.18
C ARG A 59 -20.88 -5.09 0.04
N LEU A 60 -21.98 -4.41 0.34
CA LEU A 60 -23.02 -4.91 1.22
C LEU A 60 -24.12 -5.56 0.37
N THR A 61 -24.43 -6.81 0.66
CA THR A 61 -25.63 -7.48 0.12
C THR A 61 -26.66 -7.57 1.23
N ALA A 62 -27.91 -7.18 0.95
CA ALA A 62 -29.05 -7.37 1.83
C ALA A 62 -30.07 -8.31 1.16
N ALA A 63 -30.66 -9.24 1.92
CA ALA A 63 -31.67 -10.16 1.43
C ALA A 63 -32.75 -10.45 2.48
N ASP A 64 -34.02 -10.40 2.08
CA ASP A 64 -35.21 -10.65 2.92
C ASP A 64 -35.70 -12.12 2.87
N GLY A 65 -35.01 -12.96 2.08
CA GLY A 65 -35.37 -14.35 1.83
C GLY A 65 -36.12 -14.60 0.51
N ALA A 66 -36.59 -13.56 -0.16
CA ALA A 66 -37.21 -13.60 -1.48
C ALA A 66 -36.45 -12.73 -2.51
N LEU A 67 -36.07 -11.52 -2.10
CA LEU A 67 -35.32 -10.56 -2.91
C LEU A 67 -33.97 -10.27 -2.29
N SER A 68 -33.07 -9.76 -3.12
CA SER A 68 -31.77 -9.28 -2.67
C SER A 68 -31.38 -8.01 -3.41
N THR A 69 -30.64 -7.15 -2.72
CA THR A 69 -30.07 -5.92 -3.27
C THR A 69 -28.63 -5.76 -2.78
N THR A 70 -27.87 -4.92 -3.47
CA THR A 70 -26.46 -4.68 -3.18
C THR A 70 -26.11 -3.21 -3.27
N ASP A 71 -25.18 -2.76 -2.44
CA ASP A 71 -24.55 -1.44 -2.56
C ASP A 71 -23.03 -1.54 -2.39
N ASP A 72 -22.31 -0.72 -3.15
CA ASP A 72 -20.85 -0.73 -3.23
C ASP A 72 -20.25 0.54 -2.61
N VAL A 73 -19.24 0.39 -1.75
CA VAL A 73 -18.47 1.50 -1.17
C VAL A 73 -17.01 1.42 -1.57
N VAL A 74 -16.45 2.57 -1.96
CA VAL A 74 -15.03 2.71 -2.29
C VAL A 74 -14.26 3.15 -1.05
N VAL A 75 -13.20 2.41 -0.72
CA VAL A 75 -12.30 2.73 0.39
C VAL A 75 -10.88 2.90 -0.13
N THR A 76 -10.26 4.06 0.13
CA THR A 76 -8.86 4.32 -0.20
C THR A 76 -8.00 4.19 1.05
N VAL A 77 -7.05 3.25 1.01
CA VAL A 77 -6.08 3.01 2.08
C VAL A 77 -4.74 3.60 1.67
N SER A 78 -4.32 4.67 2.33
CA SER A 78 -3.01 5.28 2.06
C SER A 78 -1.87 4.56 2.79
N PRO A 79 -0.66 4.51 2.21
CA PRO A 79 0.52 4.03 2.92
C PRO A 79 0.83 4.96 4.11
N ALA A 80 1.48 4.40 5.13
CA ALA A 80 2.00 5.20 6.23
C ALA A 80 3.10 6.13 5.72
N ASN A 81 3.09 7.39 6.17
CA ASN A 81 4.16 8.33 5.87
C ASN A 81 5.45 7.92 6.60
N THR A 82 6.58 7.96 5.89
CA THR A 82 7.91 7.73 6.46
C THR A 82 8.71 9.02 6.38
N ALA A 83 9.39 9.40 7.46
CA ALA A 83 10.22 10.60 7.46
C ALA A 83 11.41 10.45 6.48
N PRO A 84 11.82 11.54 5.81
CA PRO A 84 13.03 11.50 4.99
C PRO A 84 14.27 11.30 5.87
N VAL A 85 15.23 10.54 5.35
CA VAL A 85 16.55 10.36 5.97
C VAL A 85 17.53 11.31 5.31
N VAL A 86 18.28 12.07 6.11
CA VAL A 86 19.32 12.99 5.63
C VAL A 86 20.70 12.52 6.08
N ASN A 87 21.68 12.57 5.17
CA ASN A 87 23.08 12.30 5.45
C ASN A 87 23.92 13.39 4.76
N ALA A 88 24.57 14.25 5.54
CA ALA A 88 25.39 15.36 5.04
C ALA A 88 26.86 14.96 4.77
N GLY A 89 27.16 13.66 4.85
CA GLY A 89 28.52 13.14 4.80
C GLY A 89 29.25 13.21 6.16
N PRO A 90 30.48 12.70 6.24
CA PRO A 90 31.31 12.78 7.44
C PRO A 90 31.71 14.21 7.79
N ASP A 91 31.94 14.48 9.09
CA ASP A 91 32.47 15.76 9.57
C ASP A 91 33.80 16.10 8.89
N GLN A 92 33.96 17.38 8.52
CA GLN A 92 35.14 17.89 7.83
C GLN A 92 35.94 18.80 8.76
N THR A 93 37.26 18.63 8.75
CA THR A 93 38.21 19.55 9.39
C THR A 93 38.96 20.31 8.31
N VAL A 94 38.96 21.64 8.37
CA VAL A 94 39.62 22.52 7.39
C VAL A 94 40.70 23.34 8.08
N THR A 95 41.87 23.40 7.44
CA THR A 95 42.97 24.29 7.84
C THR A 95 43.14 25.36 6.76
N LEU A 96 43.06 26.64 7.15
CA LEU A 96 43.14 27.76 6.21
C LEU A 96 44.49 27.80 5.48
N PRO A 97 44.52 28.20 4.18
CA PRO A 97 43.41 28.76 3.40
C PRO A 97 42.57 27.72 2.63
N ALA A 98 42.54 26.45 3.05
CA ALA A 98 41.78 25.42 2.35
C ALA A 98 40.25 25.61 2.47
N THR A 99 39.50 24.91 1.62
CA THR A 99 38.04 24.84 1.61
C THR A 99 37.56 23.42 1.91
N ALA A 100 36.47 23.26 2.66
CA ALA A 100 35.81 21.96 2.85
C ALA A 100 35.11 21.51 1.56
N ALA A 101 35.17 20.22 1.28
CA ALA A 101 34.29 19.58 0.32
C ALA A 101 33.06 19.04 1.06
N LEU A 102 31.86 19.50 0.68
CA LEU A 102 30.60 18.93 1.16
C LEU A 102 30.03 18.00 0.09
N ALA A 103 29.73 16.76 0.47
CA ALA A 103 29.04 15.80 -0.38
C ALA A 103 27.74 15.36 0.29
N ALA A 104 26.60 15.72 -0.29
CA ALA A 104 25.32 15.10 0.06
C ALA A 104 25.26 13.73 -0.65
N GLN A 105 25.26 12.64 0.11
CA GLN A 105 25.14 11.30 -0.47
C GLN A 105 23.68 11.10 -0.91
N ARG A 106 23.44 10.93 -2.21
CA ARG A 106 22.14 10.45 -2.70
C ARG A 106 22.09 8.95 -2.46
N ASP A 107 21.20 8.53 -1.58
CA ASP A 107 20.88 7.13 -1.40
C ASP A 107 20.17 6.63 -2.68
N CYS A 108 20.95 6.00 -3.55
CA CYS A 108 20.49 5.28 -4.74
C CYS A 108 21.32 3.99 -4.82
N ASP A 109 21.04 3.07 -3.90
CA ASP A 109 21.20 1.60 -4.04
C ASP A 109 22.12 1.13 -5.20
N LEU A 110 23.44 1.06 -4.94
CA LEU A 110 24.42 0.28 -5.72
C LEU A 110 25.60 -0.25 -4.86
N ALA A 111 25.54 -0.17 -3.53
CA ALA A 111 26.67 -0.54 -2.67
C ALA A 111 26.79 -2.06 -2.40
N ASP A 112 25.81 -2.88 -2.79
CA ASP A 112 25.79 -4.32 -2.51
C ASP A 112 26.10 -5.21 -3.74
N VAL A 113 26.59 -4.66 -4.85
CA VAL A 113 27.00 -5.49 -6.01
C VAL A 113 28.40 -6.06 -5.75
N PRO A 114 28.56 -7.40 -5.58
CA PRO A 114 29.87 -8.00 -5.36
C PRO A 114 30.81 -7.74 -6.55
N LEU A 115 32.11 -7.57 -6.27
CA LEU A 115 33.16 -7.21 -7.25
C LEU A 115 33.22 -8.11 -8.50
N ASP A 116 32.66 -9.32 -8.45
CA ASP A 116 32.56 -10.23 -9.60
C ASP A 116 31.55 -9.77 -10.67
N ASP A 117 30.55 -8.95 -10.30
CA ASP A 117 29.56 -8.42 -11.24
C ASP A 117 30.00 -7.10 -11.91
N LEU A 118 31.03 -6.42 -11.39
CA LEU A 118 31.60 -5.21 -11.99
C LEU A 118 32.22 -5.48 -13.38
N ARG A 119 32.70 -6.71 -13.60
CA ARG A 119 33.22 -7.18 -14.89
C ARG A 119 32.11 -7.53 -15.89
N ALA A 120 30.88 -7.77 -15.44
CA ALA A 120 29.72 -7.97 -16.31
C ALA A 120 29.15 -6.64 -16.81
N LEU A 121 29.16 -5.60 -15.96
CA LEU A 121 28.67 -4.27 -16.33
C LEU A 121 29.56 -3.52 -17.35
N LEU A 122 30.88 -3.69 -17.27
CA LEU A 122 31.83 -3.05 -18.21
C LEU A 122 31.84 -3.65 -19.62
N ARG A 123 31.18 -4.81 -19.85
CA ARG A 123 30.95 -5.36 -21.19
C ARG A 123 29.64 -4.88 -21.83
N ARG A 124 28.69 -4.37 -21.03
CA ARG A 124 27.36 -3.95 -21.51
C ARG A 124 27.33 -2.51 -22.01
N HIS A 125 28.28 -1.68 -21.57
CA HIS A 125 28.53 -0.35 -22.11
C HIS A 125 29.88 -0.36 -22.82
N GLY A 126 29.88 -0.58 -24.13
CA GLY A 126 31.07 -0.72 -24.98
C GLY A 126 32.01 0.49 -24.97
N ALA A 127 32.79 0.64 -23.92
CA ALA A 127 33.87 1.63 -23.83
C ALA A 127 35.16 1.01 -24.39
N ILE A 128 35.63 1.58 -25.50
CA ILE A 128 36.87 1.21 -26.19
C ILE A 128 38.06 1.59 -25.30
N VAL A 129 38.93 0.63 -25.00
CA VAL A 129 40.20 0.85 -24.31
C VAL A 129 41.23 1.34 -25.33
N PRO A 130 41.83 2.55 -25.19
CA PRO A 130 42.95 2.94 -26.03
C PRO A 130 44.24 2.24 -25.55
N THR A 131 44.96 1.62 -26.47
CA THR A 131 46.29 1.03 -26.25
C THR A 131 47.37 2.11 -26.21
N PRO A 132 48.25 2.13 -25.19
CA PRO A 132 49.37 3.07 -25.17
C PRO A 132 50.48 2.68 -26.16
N THR A 133 51.13 3.70 -26.74
CA THR A 133 52.34 3.58 -27.59
C THR A 133 53.58 3.64 -26.72
#